data_AF-A0A2V2CU91-F1
#
_entry.id   AF-A0A2V2CU91-F1
#
_cell.length_a   1.000
_cell.length_b   1.000
_cell.length_c   1.000
_cell.angle_alpha   90.00
_cell.angle_beta   90.00
_cell.angle_gamma   90.00
#
_symmetry.space_group_name_H-M   'P 1'
#
loop_
_entity.id
_entity.type
_entity.pdbx_description
1 polymer ?
#
loop_
_entity_poly.entity_id
_entity_poly.type
_entity_poly.pdbx_seq_one_letter_code
_entity_poly.pdbx_strand_id
1 'polypeptide(L)' 'MAISSKVKALLKLRGKENGDLARYLGISTQALSNKFYRDSFSASDLIRIAAFLDCNLAFVIDEEQKIVLDEADIKTDRQV' A
#
# COMPACT_ATOMS: atom_id res chain seq x y z
N MET A 1 11.13 -10.15 7.64
CA MET A 1 9.74 -10.14 7.11
C MET A 1 9.74 -9.36 5.80
N ALA A 2 9.17 -9.92 4.73
CA ALA A 2 9.00 -9.26 3.44
C ALA A 2 7.92 -8.16 3.50
N ILE A 3 7.88 -7.23 2.53
CA ILE A 3 6.85 -6.18 2.45
C ILE A 3 5.46 -6.81 2.39
N SER A 4 5.32 -7.85 1.57
CA SER A 4 4.14 -8.67 1.40
C SER A 4 3.59 -9.24 2.70
N SER A 5 4.46 -9.69 3.61
CA SER A 5 4.05 -10.21 4.92
C SER A 5 3.44 -9.11 5.79
N LYS A 6 4.02 -7.90 5.77
CA LYS A 6 3.50 -6.75 6.53
C LYS A 6 2.15 -6.28 5.97
N VAL A 7 2.01 -6.20 4.65
CA VAL A 7 0.73 -5.85 4.00
C VAL A 7 -0.37 -6.86 4.36
N LYS A 8 -0.07 -8.17 4.31
CA LYS A 8 -1.02 -9.22 4.74
C LYS A 8 -1.42 -9.09 6.22
N ALA A 9 -0.47 -8.77 7.09
CA ALA A 9 -0.76 -8.54 8.49
C ALA A 9 -1.69 -7.32 8.70
N LEU A 10 -1.44 -6.22 8.00
CA LEU A 10 -2.29 -5.02 8.07
C LEU A 10 -3.72 -5.29 7.55
N LEU A 11 -3.86 -6.02 6.44
CA LEU A 11 -5.17 -6.48 5.93
C LEU A 11 -5.94 -7.24 7.01
N LYS A 12 -5.29 -8.20 7.67
CA LYS A 12 -5.88 -8.99 8.76
C LYS A 12 -6.28 -8.12 9.95
N LEU A 13 -5.43 -7.16 10.35
CA LEU A 13 -5.71 -6.24 11.46
C LEU A 13 -6.91 -5.32 11.16
N ARG A 14 -7.17 -5.01 9.89
CA ARG A 14 -8.30 -4.18 9.45
C ARG A 14 -9.52 -4.98 8.99
N GLY A 15 -9.49 -6.32 9.07
CA GLY A 15 -10.59 -7.17 8.62
C GLY A 15 -10.89 -7.05 7.12
N LYS A 16 -9.86 -6.76 6.30
CA LYS A 16 -9.97 -6.60 4.85
C LYS A 16 -9.42 -7.81 4.13
N GLU A 17 -10.02 -8.17 3.00
CA GLU A 17 -9.55 -9.29 2.19
C GLU A 17 -8.69 -8.85 1.00
N ASN A 18 -7.92 -9.78 0.44
CA ASN A 18 -7.14 -9.53 -0.78
C ASN A 18 -8.03 -9.10 -1.96
N GLY A 19 -9.27 -9.60 -2.03
CA GLY A 19 -10.23 -9.21 -3.05
C GLY A 19 -10.61 -7.73 -2.95
N ASP A 20 -10.79 -7.20 -1.74
CA ASP A 20 -11.07 -5.79 -1.51
C ASP A 20 -9.90 -4.92 -1.93
N LEU A 21 -8.68 -5.31 -1.56
CA LEU A 21 -7.49 -4.57 -1.93
C LEU A 21 -7.27 -4.57 -3.45
N ALA A 22 -7.49 -5.71 -4.12
CA ALA A 22 -7.39 -5.79 -5.58
C ALA A 22 -8.37 -4.83 -6.26
N ARG A 23 -9.63 -4.82 -5.78
CA ARG A 23 -10.67 -3.88 -6.25
C ARG A 23 -10.27 -2.43 -6.03
N TYR A 24 -9.77 -2.09 -4.83
CA TYR A 24 -9.33 -0.72 -4.52
C TYR A 24 -8.17 -0.26 -5.41
N LEU A 25 -7.18 -1.14 -5.62
CA LEU A 25 -6.03 -0.84 -6.48
C LEU A 25 -6.39 -0.80 -7.98
N GLY A 26 -7.57 -1.28 -8.37
CA GLY A 26 -8.01 -1.36 -9.76
C GLY A 26 -7.31 -2.46 -10.56
N ILE A 27 -6.89 -3.55 -9.91
CA ILE A 27 -6.17 -4.67 -10.53
C ILE A 27 -6.90 -6.00 -10.30
N SER A 28 -6.57 -7.03 -11.08
CA SER A 28 -7.11 -8.37 -10.85
C SER A 28 -6.54 -9.02 -9.58
N THR A 29 -7.27 -9.95 -8.98
CA THR A 29 -6.80 -10.75 -7.84
C THR A 29 -5.56 -11.59 -8.19
N GLN A 30 -5.44 -12.05 -9.44
CA GLN A 30 -4.24 -12.69 -9.98
C GLN A 30 -3.05 -11.73 -9.97
N ALA A 31 -3.23 -10.49 -10.44
CA ALA A 31 -2.18 -9.48 -10.47
C ALA A 31 -1.72 -9.12 -9.04
N LEU A 32 -2.66 -8.98 -8.09
CA LEU A 32 -2.33 -8.77 -6.69
C LEU A 32 -1.58 -9.97 -6.10
N SER A 33 -2.03 -11.20 -6.36
CA SER A 33 -1.34 -12.42 -5.93
C SER A 33 0.08 -12.50 -6.46
N ASN A 34 0.29 -12.12 -7.73
CA ASN A 34 1.61 -12.03 -8.34
C ASN A 34 2.49 -10.97 -7.66
N LYS A 35 1.94 -9.81 -7.28
CA LYS A 35 2.68 -8.79 -6.52
C LYS A 35 3.13 -9.34 -5.16
N PHE A 36 2.24 -10.03 -4.44
CA PHE A 36 2.57 -10.68 -3.17
C PHE A 36 3.62 -11.78 -3.32
N TYR A 37 3.55 -12.59 -4.38
CA TYR A 37 4.52 -13.65 -4.62
C TYR A 37 5.92 -13.10 -4.93
N ARG A 38 5.99 -12.04 -5.76
CA ARG A 38 7.25 -11.40 -6.17
C ARG A 38 7.76 -10.33 -5.22
N ASP A 39 7.04 -10.05 -4.13
CA ASP A 39 7.29 -8.94 -3.22
C ASP A 39 7.49 -7.58 -3.92
N SER A 40 6.66 -7.30 -4.93
CA SER A 40 6.87 -6.21 -5.91
C SER A 40 5.85 -5.07 -5.80
N PHE A 41 5.74 -4.50 -4.60
CA PHE A 41 4.95 -3.28 -4.36
C PHE A 41 5.80 -2.04 -4.61
N SER A 42 5.33 -1.17 -5.50
CA SER A 42 5.88 0.17 -5.70
C SER A 42 5.51 1.09 -4.52
N ALA A 43 6.19 2.24 -4.41
CA ALA A 43 5.82 3.27 -3.44
C ALA A 43 4.35 3.70 -3.59
N SER A 44 3.88 3.91 -4.83
CA SER A 44 2.49 4.26 -5.11
C SER A 44 1.51 3.17 -4.68
N ASP A 45 1.86 1.88 -4.82
CA ASP A 45 1.02 0.80 -4.28
C ASP A 45 0.92 0.90 -2.76
N LEU A 46 2.04 1.11 -2.06
CA LEU A 46 2.07 1.18 -0.60
C LEU A 46 1.29 2.38 -0.06
N ILE A 47 1.37 3.53 -0.72
CA ILE A 47 0.56 4.71 -0.39
C ILE A 47 -0.94 4.39 -0.50
N ARG A 48 -1.36 3.81 -1.62
CA ARG A 48 -2.78 3.44 -1.84
C ARG A 48 -3.24 2.34 -0.89
N ILE A 49 -2.37 1.38 -0.55
CA ILE A 49 -2.65 0.38 0.49
C ILE A 49 -2.85 1.04 1.85
N ALA A 50 -2.02 2.02 2.22
CA ALA A 50 -2.15 2.74 3.48
C ALA A 50 -3.48 3.50 3.57
N ALA A 51 -3.84 4.23 2.50
CA ALA A 51 -5.14 4.89 2.38
C ALA A 51 -6.32 3.89 2.49
N PHE A 52 -6.25 2.76 1.79
CA PHE A 52 -7.28 1.71 1.85
C PHE A 52 -7.46 1.10 3.25
N LEU A 53 -6.37 1.01 4.01
CA LEU A 53 -6.34 0.39 5.34
C LEU A 53 -6.52 1.40 6.47
N ASP A 54 -6.79 2.67 6.14
CA ASP A 54 -6.93 3.76 7.11
C ASP A 54 -5.73 3.79 8.07
N CYS A 55 -4.53 3.88 7.48
CA CYS A 55 -3.27 4.05 8.18
C CYS A 55 -2.29 4.92 7.38
N ASN A 56 -1.19 5.31 8.02
CA ASN A 56 -0.18 6.17 7.40
C ASN A 56 1.02 5.35 6.93
N LEU A 57 1.46 5.60 5.70
CA LEU A 57 2.82 5.29 5.27
C LEU A 57 3.69 6.51 5.62
N ALA A 58 4.70 6.33 6.47
CA ALA A 58 5.51 7.47 6.92
C ALA A 58 6.96 7.08 7.19
N PHE A 59 7.86 8.05 7.01
CA PHE A 59 9.16 8.04 7.67
C PHE A 59 9.01 8.64 9.06
N VAL A 60 9.58 7.96 10.07
CA VAL A 60 9.55 8.40 11.46
C VAL A 60 10.98 8.67 11.89
N ILE A 61 11.23 9.86 12.44
CA ILE A 61 12.54 10.33 12.90
C ILE A 61 12.41 10.57 14.40
N ASP A 62 13.26 9.87 15.18
CA ASP A 62 13.35 9.95 16.64
C ASP A 62 12.00 9.83 17.38
N GLU A 63 11.04 9.11 16.79
CA GLU A 63 9.63 8.95 17.25
C GLU A 63 8.79 10.24 17.33
N GLU A 64 9.40 11.41 17.22
CA GLU A 64 8.77 12.72 17.36
C GLU A 64 8.28 13.27 16.01
N GLN A 65 9.08 13.15 14.97
CA GLN A 65 8.77 13.73 13.66
C GLN A 65 8.31 12.65 12.67
N LYS A 66 7.21 12.93 11.96
CA LYS A 66 6.65 12.05 10.94
C LYS A 66 6.52 12.80 9.62
N ILE A 67 7.07 12.22 8.56
CA ILE A 67 6.84 12.65 7.18
C ILE A 67 5.91 11.60 6.57
N VAL A 68 4.64 11.95 6.41
CA VAL A 68 3.60 11.07 5.86
C VAL A 68 3.65 11.15 4.33
N LEU A 69 3.47 10.00 3.68
CA LEU A 69 3.29 9.87 2.24
C LEU A 69 1.84 9.51 1.97
N ASP A 70 1.14 10.34 1.21
CA ASP A 70 -0.27 10.14 0.87
C ASP A 70 -0.53 10.18 -0.65
N GLU A 71 -1.79 10.03 -1.04
CA GLU A 71 -2.16 9.95 -2.46
C GLU A 71 -1.81 11.22 -3.26
N ALA A 72 -1.62 12.39 -2.62
CA ALA A 72 -1.18 13.61 -3.27
C ALA A 72 0.30 13.56 -3.70
N ASP A 73 1.12 12.72 -3.06
CA ASP A 73 2.54 12.53 -3.40
C ASP A 73 2.75 11.60 -4.61
N ILE A 74 1.69 10.94 -5.07
CA ILE A 74 1.75 10.10 -6.26
C ILE A 74 1.83 11.02 -7.48
N LYS A 75 2.97 11.00 -8.18
CA LYS A 75 3.14 11.70 -9.45
C LYS A 75 2.03 11.28 -10.40
N THR A 76 1.06 12.17 -10.61
CA THR A 76 0.10 12.03 -11.69
C THR A 76 0.85 12.45 -12.94
N ASP A 77 1.09 11.52 -13.86
CA ASP A 77 1.66 11.85 -15.17
C ASP A 77 0.62 12.68 -15.96
N ARG A 78 0.51 13.96 -15.60
CA ARG A 78 0.01 15.01 -16.50
C ARG A 78 1.23 15.53 -17.24
N GLN A 79 1.75 14.73 -18.16
CA GLN A 79 2.54 15.27 -19.25
C GLN A 79 1.58 15.84 -20.30
N VAL A 80 1.93 17.08 -20.63
CA VAL A 80 1.35 18.01 -21.60
C VAL A 80 1.38 17.42 -23.00
#